data_AF-F8NZK5-F1
#
_entry.id   AF-F8NZK5-F1
#
_cell.length_a   1.000
_cell.length_b   1.000
_cell.length_c   1.000
_cell.angle_alpha   90.00
_cell.angle_beta   90.00
_cell.angle_gamma   90.00
#
_symmetry.space_group_name_H-M   'P 1'
#
loop_
_entity.id
_entity.type
_entity.pdbx_description
1 polymer ?
#
loop_
_entity_poly.entity_id
_entity_poly.type
_entity_poly.pdbx_seq_one_letter_code
_entity_poly.pdbx_strand_id
1 'polypeptide(L)'
;MGHIAHKSLKHLVDSNLAEGIVLDSSEAISFCETCVQAKAIRKPFPKTSHTRAKHYAERIHSDLWGPAIVQDLKGKRYMLTFTDDFS
;
A
#
# COMPACT_ATOMS: atom_id res chain seq x y z
N MET A 1 -25.79 4.89 -3.41
CA MET A 1 -24.86 5.70 -2.59
C MET A 1 -23.48 5.05 -2.60
N GLY A 2 -22.44 5.79 -2.99
CA GLY A 2 -21.11 5.27 -3.35
C GLY A 2 -20.20 4.91 -2.16
N HIS A 3 -20.67 4.06 -1.24
CA HIS A 3 -19.85 3.56 -0.12
C HIS A 3 -19.15 4.67 0.68
N ILE A 4 -19.84 5.80 0.93
CA ILE A 4 -19.31 6.90 1.74
C ILE A 4 -18.98 6.42 3.16
N ALA A 5 -17.91 6.94 3.76
CA ALA A 5 -17.61 6.60 5.16
C ALA A 5 -18.75 7.09 6.06
N HIS A 6 -19.20 6.25 7.00
CA HIS A 6 -20.31 6.58 7.90
C HIS A 6 -20.06 7.90 8.66
N LYS A 7 -18.83 8.12 9.14
CA LYS A 7 -18.44 9.38 9.80
C LYS A 7 -18.64 10.61 8.88
N SER A 8 -18.32 10.47 7.60
CA SER A 8 -18.50 11.56 6.62
C SER A 8 -19.97 11.82 6.33
N LEU A 9 -20.79 10.77 6.23
CA LEU A 9 -22.24 10.90 6.07
C LEU A 9 -22.88 11.55 7.29
N LYS A 10 -22.48 11.15 8.50
CA LYS A 10 -22.93 11.76 9.75
C LYS A 10 -22.56 13.24 9.82
N HIS A 11 -21.31 13.59 9.53
CA HIS A 11 -20.88 14.99 9.49
C HIS A 11 -21.69 15.83 8.49
N LEU A 12 -22.03 15.27 7.32
CA LEU A 12 -22.83 15.96 6.30
C LEU A 12 -24.21 16.35 6.84
N VAL A 13 -24.86 15.43 7.57
CA VAL A 13 -26.17 15.67 8.18
C VAL A 13 -26.06 16.59 9.39
N ASP A 14 -25.14 16.32 10.30
CA ASP A 14 -24.93 17.13 11.53
C ASP A 14 -24.56 18.58 11.21
N SER A 15 -23.90 18.83 10.07
CA SER A 15 -23.49 20.17 9.62
C SER A 15 -24.52 20.85 8.71
N ASN A 16 -25.72 20.28 8.52
CA ASN A 16 -26.75 20.79 7.59
C ASN A 16 -26.24 21.03 6.16
N LEU A 17 -25.31 20.20 5.68
CA LEU A 17 -24.72 20.33 4.34
C LEU A 17 -25.49 19.52 3.28
N ALA A 18 -26.51 18.76 3.69
CA ALA A 18 -27.43 18.06 2.81
C ALA A 18 -28.83 18.01 3.43
N GLU A 19 -29.85 18.20 2.60
CA GLU A 19 -31.26 18.16 3.01
C GLU A 19 -31.91 16.81 2.63
N GLY A 20 -32.95 16.42 3.35
CA GLY A 20 -33.74 15.21 3.05
C GLY A 20 -33.10 13.88 3.45
N ILE A 21 -31.99 13.89 4.20
CA ILE A 21 -31.33 12.68 4.71
C ILE A 21 -31.68 12.50 6.20
N VAL A 22 -32.35 11.40 6.53
CA VAL A 22 -32.60 10.97 7.90
C VAL A 22 -31.66 9.80 8.21
N LEU A 23 -30.80 9.97 9.22
CA LEU A 23 -29.91 8.91 9.67
C LEU A 23 -30.48 8.28 10.94
N ASP A 24 -30.66 6.96 10.94
CA ASP A 24 -30.87 6.23 12.18
C ASP A 24 -29.51 6.10 12.90
N SER A 25 -29.43 6.71 14.08
CA SER A 25 -28.22 6.72 14.90
C SER A 25 -28.17 5.58 15.92
N SER A 26 -29.24 4.78 16.01
CA SER A 26 -29.34 3.64 16.92
C SER A 26 -28.74 2.35 16.37
N GLU A 27 -28.62 2.23 15.04
CA GLU A 27 -28.05 1.05 14.39
C GLU A 27 -26.52 1.13 14.32
N ALA A 28 -25.87 0.05 14.77
CA ALA A 28 -24.43 -0.11 14.59
C ALA A 28 -24.08 -0.23 13.10
N ILE A 29 -22.95 0.36 12.70
CA ILE A 29 -22.45 0.31 11.33
C ILE A 29 -22.36 -1.16 10.90
N SER A 30 -23.12 -1.54 9.88
CA SER A 30 -23.06 -2.88 9.32
C SER A 30 -21.71 -3.12 8.65
N PHE A 31 -21.16 -4.32 8.84
CA PHE A 31 -19.96 -4.73 8.12
C PHE A 31 -20.23 -4.67 6.61
N CYS A 32 -19.40 -3.92 5.88
CA CYS A 32 -19.48 -3.83 4.43
C CYS A 32 -18.18 -4.35 3.82
N GLU A 33 -18.26 -5.55 3.24
CA GLU A 33 -17.10 -6.23 2.64
C GLU A 33 -16.41 -5.38 1.58
N THR A 34 -17.19 -4.78 0.66
CA THR A 34 -16.68 -3.91 -0.40
C THR A 34 -15.90 -2.72 0.16
N CYS A 35 -16.43 -2.07 1.21
CA CYS A 35 -15.73 -0.96 1.86
C CYS A 35 -14.40 -1.40 2.47
N VAL A 36 -14.38 -2.57 3.12
CA VAL A 36 -13.18 -3.10 3.76
C VAL A 36 -12.11 -3.40 2.72
N GLN A 37 -12.46 -4.08 1.62
CA GLN A 37 -11.52 -4.41 0.57
C GLN A 37 -11.01 -3.16 -0.17
N ALA A 38 -11.90 -2.22 -0.50
CA ALA A 38 -11.54 -1.03 -1.27
C ALA A 38 -10.78 0.03 -0.45
N LYS A 39 -11.00 0.09 0.87
CA LYS A 39 -10.41 1.12 1.76
C LYS A 39 -9.38 0.56 2.74
N ALA A 40 -9.05 -0.73 2.65
CA ALA A 40 -8.00 -1.31 3.48
C ALA A 40 -6.68 -0.58 3.24
N ILE A 41 -6.08 -0.10 4.32
CA ILE A 41 -4.72 0.41 4.30
C ILE A 41 -3.75 -0.71 4.68
N ARG A 42 -2.62 -0.77 3.99
CA ARG A 42 -1.52 -1.66 4.38
C ARG A 42 -0.93 -1.14 5.69
N LYS A 43 -0.82 -2.01 6.71
CA LYS A 43 -0.10 -1.66 7.94
C LYS A 43 1.35 -1.27 7.59
N PRO A 44 1.98 -0.35 8.33
CA PRO A 44 3.38 0.03 8.10
C PRO A 44 4.30 -1.19 8.17
N PHE A 45 5.33 -1.22 7.31
CA PHE A 45 6.43 -2.17 7.45
C PHE A 45 7.35 -1.74 8.60
N PRO A 46 7.99 -2.70 9.28
CA PRO A 46 9.11 -2.40 10.17
C PRO A 46 10.17 -1.57 9.43
N LYS A 47 10.75 -0.58 10.12
CA LYS A 47 11.79 0.28 9.54
C LYS A 47 13.09 -0.46 9.23
N THR A 48 13.33 -1.57 9.92
CA THR A 48 14.54 -2.39 9.79
C THR A 48 14.15 -3.87 9.71
N SER A 49 14.95 -4.64 8.96
CA SER A 49 14.84 -6.09 8.92
C SER A 49 15.54 -6.72 10.12
N HIS A 50 14.94 -7.74 10.71
CA HIS A 50 15.56 -8.56 11.75
C HIS A 50 16.30 -9.79 11.19
N THR A 51 16.33 -9.96 9.87
CA THR A 51 16.80 -11.18 9.20
C THR A 51 18.06 -10.94 8.37
N ARG A 52 18.97 -10.07 8.81
CA ARG A 52 20.23 -9.87 8.09
C ARG A 52 21.07 -11.16 8.13
N ALA A 53 21.69 -11.50 7.01
CA ALA A 53 22.65 -12.59 6.90
C ALA A 53 23.81 -12.40 7.89
N LYS A 54 24.29 -13.52 8.46
CA LYS A 54 25.39 -13.58 9.43
C LYS A 54 26.68 -14.11 8.81
N HIS A 55 26.58 -14.76 7.65
CA HIS A 55 27.72 -15.29 6.93
C HIS A 55 27.71 -14.83 5.46
N TYR A 56 28.90 -14.70 4.89
CA TYR A 56 29.08 -14.37 3.47
C TYR A 56 28.36 -15.39 2.59
N ALA A 57 27.64 -14.90 1.57
CA ALA A 57 26.86 -15.68 0.62
C ALA A 57 25.70 -16.49 1.22
N GLU A 58 25.30 -16.23 2.47
CA GLU A 58 24.10 -16.84 3.08
C GLU A 58 22.80 -16.36 2.41
N ARG A 59 22.77 -15.09 1.98
CA ARG A 59 21.64 -14.50 1.25
C ARG A 59 22.12 -13.50 0.22
N ILE A 60 21.77 -13.74 -1.04
CA ILE A 60 22.06 -12.84 -2.16
C ILE A 60 20.74 -12.29 -2.71
N HIS A 61 20.63 -10.97 -2.75
CA HIS A 61 19.56 -10.26 -3.43
C HIS A 61 19.97 -10.03 -4.88
N SER A 62 19.12 -10.43 -5.82
CA SER A 62 19.33 -10.14 -7.24
C SER A 62 18.19 -9.27 -7.75
N ASP A 63 18.54 -8.30 -8.61
CA ASP A 63 17.57 -7.43 -9.25
C ASP A 63 17.95 -7.19 -10.71
N LEU A 64 16.95 -7.15 -11.57
CA LEU A 64 17.12 -6.86 -12.99
C LEU A 64 16.65 -5.43 -13.25
N TRP A 65 17.62 -4.53 -13.39
CA TRP A 65 17.34 -3.16 -13.76
C TRP A 65 17.23 -3.03 -15.28
N GLY A 66 16.12 -2.44 -15.76
CA GLY A 66 15.92 -2.06 -17.16
C GLY A 66 14.48 -2.25 -17.66
N PRO A 67 14.21 -1.96 -18.95
CA PRO A 67 15.17 -1.48 -19.95
C PRO A 67 15.61 -0.03 -19.71
N ALA A 68 16.91 0.24 -19.85
CA ALA A 68 17.48 1.56 -19.83
C ALA A 68 17.03 2.37 -21.07
N ILE A 69 16.76 3.66 -20.85
CA ILE A 69 16.41 4.60 -21.94
C ILE A 69 17.59 4.76 -22.91
N VAL A 70 18.81 4.84 -22.37
CA VAL A 70 20.05 4.95 -23.12
C VAL A 70 20.82 3.63 -23.02
N GLN A 71 21.40 3.20 -24.14
CA GLN A 71 22.23 2.00 -24.18
C GLN A 71 23.61 2.27 -23.57
N ASP A 72 24.22 1.25 -22.98
CA ASP A 72 25.62 1.32 -22.61
C ASP A 72 26.53 1.33 -23.85
N LEU A 73 27.85 1.45 -23.64
CA LEU A 73 28.85 1.45 -24.70
C LEU A 73 28.86 0.17 -25.56
N LYS A 74 28.25 -0.92 -25.09
CA LYS A 74 28.15 -2.22 -25.77
C LYS A 74 26.72 -2.53 -26.24
N GLY A 75 25.83 -1.54 -26.26
CA GLY A 75 24.45 -1.71 -26.74
C GLY A 75 23.51 -2.44 -25.76
N LYS A 76 23.90 -2.64 -24.50
CA LYS A 76 23.06 -3.30 -23.48
C LYS A 76 22.07 -2.29 -22.88
N ARG A 77 20.89 -2.80 -22.51
CA ARG A 77 19.81 -2.03 -21.87
C ARG A 77 19.39 -2.58 -20.52
N TYR A 78 20.00 -3.66 -20.08
CA TYR A 78 19.66 -4.32 -18.83
C TYR A 78 20.92 -4.55 -18.02
N MET A 79 20.78 -4.44 -16.71
CA MET A 79 21.82 -4.77 -15.75
C MET A 79 21.24 -5.72 -14.71
N LEU A 80 21.90 -6.86 -14.50
CA LEU A 80 21.59 -7.78 -13.43
C LEU A 80 22.54 -7.50 -12.27
N THR A 81 22.00 -7.19 -11.10
CA THR A 81 22.79 -6.96 -9.88
C THR A 81 22.70 -8.18 -8.97
N PHE A 82 23.76 -8.40 -8.20
CA PHE A 82 23.82 -9.36 -7.11
C PHE A 82 24.42 -8.65 -5.91
N THR A 83 23.68 -8.60 -4.80
CA THR A 83 24.10 -7.97 -3.54
C THR A 83 24.06 -9.02 -2.45
N ASP A 84 25.23 -9.31 -1.87
CA ASP A 84 25.32 -10.13 -0.67
C ASP A 84 24.78 -9.32 0.52
N ASP A 85 23.87 -9.91 1.29
CA ASP A 85 23.20 -9.23 2.41
C ASP A 85 24.11 -9.10 3.65
N PHE A 86 25.17 -9.91 3.71
CA PHE A 86 26.13 -9.90 4.81
C PHE A 86 27.20 -8.82 4.65
N SER A 87 27.76 -8.62 3.44
CA SER A 87 28.83 -7.65 3.16
C SER A 87 28.35 -6.25 2.82
#